data_AF-A0A133V469-F1
#
_entry.id   AF-A0A133V469-F1
#
_cell.length_a   1.000
_cell.length_b   1.000
_cell.length_c   1.000
_cell.angle_alpha   90.00
_cell.angle_beta   90.00
_cell.angle_gamma   90.00
#
_symmetry.space_group_name_H-M   'P 1'
#
loop_
_entity.id
_entity.type
_entity.pdbx_description
1 polymer ?
#
loop_
_entity_poly.entity_id
_entity_poly.type
_entity_poly.pdbx_seq_one_letter_code
_entity_poly.pdbx_strand_id
1 'polypeptide(L)'
;MTKKKRQPIISVLGHVDHGKTLLLDKIRGTTVASREAGAITQHIGATEIPVATVKRICGRFLDRFTKGEITLPGLLFIDTPGHEAFANLRSRGGSLADLGVLVVDITEGFQPQTIESVNHLKDSETPFVIVANKCDLIPGWRPSPDACFLDTFSEQNSRVQKEVNERIYELVGDLDEHGFQSERFDRVSDFKKQIGIIPTSAKTGEGVPELLAVLTGLAQRFMEEELSIEVSGPARGTVLEVKETRGLGKTIDAIIYNGTLSARDEIAVGGLNKVIISRVRALLQPKPLDEIRDPQERFEHVDSISAAAGVKIAAPEIEEVIAGAPIWGVESDEDIEGICRLVEERIESVRIKAERSGLIIKADTLGSLEALENQLRANDVPIRKADVGAVSRQDVVEANAVSEDDPLLGVILAFNVKVLPHAKKEAKTRDITILEDQVIYRLIEVYEEWVKKEKERMRAKKLKGLIRPGKISIKQGYVFRRNNPAIVGVDVLGGILRPGFPLMNKDGKEIGTIREIQSEKETVSEAEIGEEVALSIEGPTVGRQINEGEVLYVDISDEQIIKLKGMSDMLSEDEVRVMEEIISIKQENNPTYGVL
;
A
#
# COMPACT_ATOMS: atom_id res chain seq x y z
N MET A 1 -5.86 15.14 -40.46
CA MET A 1 -6.04 14.03 -39.51
C MET A 1 -7.31 14.30 -38.71
N THR A 2 -8.27 13.37 -38.73
CA THR A 2 -9.59 13.57 -38.14
C THR A 2 -9.55 13.08 -36.68
N LYS A 3 -9.51 14.00 -35.71
CA LYS A 3 -9.58 13.64 -34.28
C LYS A 3 -11.00 13.19 -33.94
N LYS A 4 -11.13 12.07 -33.21
CA LYS A 4 -12.41 11.54 -32.72
C LYS A 4 -12.35 11.38 -31.21
N LYS A 5 -13.46 11.59 -30.52
CA LYS A 5 -13.56 11.32 -29.08
C LYS A 5 -13.72 9.82 -28.85
N ARG A 6 -12.88 9.23 -27.98
CA ARG A 6 -13.06 7.86 -27.47
C ARG A 6 -13.98 7.83 -26.25
N GLN A 7 -14.42 6.64 -25.84
CA GLN A 7 -15.05 6.43 -24.54
C GLN A 7 -14.03 6.74 -23.43
N PRO A 8 -14.44 7.37 -22.32
CA PRO A 8 -13.65 7.36 -21.09
C PRO A 8 -13.59 5.93 -20.53
N ILE A 9 -12.42 5.58 -20.04
CA ILE A 9 -12.12 4.35 -19.32
C ILE A 9 -12.40 4.62 -17.84
N ILE A 10 -13.34 3.86 -17.26
CA ILE A 10 -13.83 4.09 -15.90
C ILE A 10 -13.53 2.84 -15.06
N SER A 11 -12.66 2.97 -14.06
CA SER A 11 -12.38 1.86 -13.14
C SER A 11 -13.37 1.85 -11.98
N VAL A 12 -13.94 0.69 -11.67
CA VAL A 12 -14.82 0.50 -10.51
C VAL A 12 -14.04 -0.17 -9.39
N LEU A 13 -13.85 0.54 -8.27
CA LEU A 13 -13.07 0.13 -7.10
C LEU A 13 -13.95 0.04 -5.84
N GLY A 14 -13.41 -0.51 -4.75
CA GLY A 14 -14.12 -0.67 -3.48
C GLY A 14 -13.93 -2.04 -2.83
N HIS A 15 -14.33 -2.15 -1.56
CA HIS A 15 -14.19 -3.35 -0.75
C HIS A 15 -14.97 -4.56 -1.28
N VAL A 16 -14.64 -5.75 -0.79
CA VAL A 16 -15.41 -6.99 -1.04
C VAL A 16 -16.87 -6.75 -0.64
N ASP A 17 -17.80 -7.32 -1.39
CA ASP A 17 -19.24 -7.25 -1.11
C ASP A 17 -19.90 -5.86 -1.04
N HIS A 18 -19.17 -4.76 -1.27
CA HIS A 18 -19.76 -3.42 -1.43
C HIS A 18 -20.60 -3.28 -2.72
N GLY A 19 -20.60 -4.29 -3.60
CA GLY A 19 -21.52 -4.40 -4.71
C GLY A 19 -21.04 -3.82 -6.05
N LYS A 20 -19.73 -3.73 -6.28
CA LYS A 20 -19.12 -3.29 -7.57
C LYS A 20 -19.68 -4.03 -8.79
N THR A 21 -19.58 -5.37 -8.77
CA THR A 21 -20.01 -6.21 -9.90
C THR A 21 -21.52 -6.23 -10.04
N LEU A 22 -22.27 -6.16 -8.93
CA LEU A 22 -23.73 -6.04 -8.97
C LEU A 22 -24.16 -4.70 -9.59
N LEU A 23 -23.44 -3.61 -9.30
CA LEU A 23 -23.69 -2.30 -9.90
C LEU A 23 -23.48 -2.34 -11.41
N LEU A 24 -22.38 -2.94 -11.87
CA LEU A 24 -22.10 -3.12 -13.29
C LEU A 24 -23.12 -4.06 -13.97
N ASP A 25 -23.51 -5.16 -13.32
CA ASP A 25 -24.59 -6.03 -13.78
C ASP A 25 -25.90 -5.27 -13.97
N LYS A 26 -26.23 -4.38 -13.03
CA LYS A 26 -27.43 -3.54 -13.11
C LYS A 26 -27.38 -2.55 -14.28
N ILE A 27 -26.21 -1.99 -14.57
CA ILE A 27 -26.00 -1.10 -15.74
C ILE A 27 -26.07 -1.89 -17.05
N ARG A 28 -25.48 -3.10 -17.10
CA ARG A 28 -25.48 -3.99 -18.27
C ARG A 28 -26.87 -4.56 -18.57
N GLY A 29 -27.66 -4.85 -17.53
CA GLY A 29 -28.88 -5.65 -17.63
C GLY A 29 -28.62 -7.16 -17.74
N THR A 30 -27.39 -7.61 -17.46
CA THR A 30 -26.97 -9.02 -17.46
C THR A 30 -26.39 -9.38 -16.08
N THR A 31 -26.40 -10.67 -15.70
CA THR A 31 -25.90 -11.11 -14.38
C THR A 31 -24.59 -11.88 -14.53
N VAL A 32 -23.47 -11.23 -14.22
CA VAL A 32 -22.12 -11.81 -14.17
C VAL A 32 -21.80 -12.32 -12.77
N ALA A 33 -22.16 -11.59 -11.71
CA ALA A 33 -21.79 -11.92 -10.32
C ALA A 33 -22.24 -13.33 -9.88
N SER A 34 -23.42 -13.76 -10.32
CA SER A 34 -23.97 -15.09 -10.00
C SER A 34 -23.22 -16.27 -10.63
N ARG A 35 -22.34 -16.01 -11.59
CA ARG A 35 -21.68 -17.04 -12.42
C ARG A 35 -20.23 -17.31 -11.99
N GLU A 36 -19.67 -16.49 -11.11
CA GLU A 36 -18.30 -16.67 -10.60
C GLU A 36 -18.25 -17.63 -9.42
N ALA A 37 -17.16 -18.39 -9.33
CA ALA A 37 -16.94 -19.32 -8.21
C ALA A 37 -16.87 -18.52 -6.90
N GLY A 38 -17.79 -18.82 -5.98
CA GLY A 38 -17.90 -18.11 -4.70
C GLY A 38 -18.56 -16.72 -4.78
N ALA A 39 -19.14 -16.34 -5.94
CA ALA A 39 -19.78 -15.04 -6.18
C ALA A 39 -18.86 -13.82 -5.97
N ILE A 40 -17.55 -14.00 -6.13
CA ILE A 40 -16.53 -12.93 -6.01
C ILE A 40 -15.77 -12.74 -7.33
N THR A 41 -15.52 -11.47 -7.68
CA THR A 41 -14.67 -11.07 -8.81
C THR A 41 -13.21 -11.40 -8.56
N GLN A 42 -12.59 -12.14 -9.49
CA GLN A 42 -11.19 -12.59 -9.41
C GLN A 42 -10.32 -12.10 -10.58
N HIS A 43 -10.92 -11.55 -11.64
CA HIS A 43 -10.24 -11.10 -12.85
C HIS A 43 -10.69 -9.70 -13.24
N ILE A 44 -9.86 -8.96 -13.96
CA ILE A 44 -10.28 -7.67 -14.55
C ILE A 44 -11.27 -7.92 -15.70
N GLY A 45 -12.44 -7.31 -15.60
CA GLY A 45 -13.43 -7.26 -16.66
C GLY A 45 -13.42 -5.92 -17.39
N ALA A 46 -13.79 -5.88 -18.67
CA ALA A 46 -14.04 -4.63 -19.39
C ALA A 46 -15.38 -4.72 -20.11
N THR A 47 -16.22 -3.70 -19.94
CA THR A 47 -17.59 -3.62 -20.48
C THR A 47 -17.81 -2.29 -21.19
N GLU A 48 -18.24 -2.35 -22.44
CA GLU A 48 -18.66 -1.17 -23.19
C GLU A 48 -20.16 -0.89 -22.98
N ILE A 49 -20.46 0.33 -22.53
CA ILE A 49 -21.83 0.86 -22.37
C ILE A 49 -22.06 1.95 -23.44
N PRO A 50 -22.79 1.65 -24.53
CA PRO A 50 -23.04 2.61 -25.60
C PRO A 50 -23.81 3.84 -25.11
N VAL A 51 -23.59 5.00 -25.74
CA VAL A 51 -24.31 6.24 -25.41
C VAL A 51 -25.83 6.10 -25.51
N ALA A 52 -26.34 5.24 -26.39
CA ALA A 52 -27.77 4.93 -26.50
C ALA A 52 -28.32 4.29 -25.21
N THR A 53 -27.53 3.40 -24.59
CA THR A 53 -27.85 2.79 -23.30
C THR A 53 -27.82 3.82 -22.17
N VAL A 54 -26.80 4.69 -22.14
CA VAL A 54 -26.71 5.80 -21.18
C VAL A 54 -27.95 6.70 -21.28
N LYS A 55 -28.31 7.14 -22.50
CA LYS A 55 -29.51 7.96 -22.74
C LYS A 55 -30.80 7.27 -22.30
N ARG A 56 -30.93 5.96 -22.55
CA ARG A 56 -32.08 5.17 -22.13
C ARG A 56 -32.22 5.09 -20.61
N ILE A 57 -31.12 4.88 -19.89
CA ILE A 57 -31.14 4.76 -18.42
C ILE A 57 -31.35 6.14 -17.76
N CYS A 58 -30.62 7.17 -18.21
CA CYS A 58 -30.69 8.49 -17.59
C CYS A 58 -31.97 9.27 -17.98
N GLY A 59 -32.58 8.99 -19.12
CA GLY A 59 -33.77 9.70 -19.60
C GLY A 59 -33.58 11.23 -19.59
N ARG A 60 -34.55 11.95 -19.04
CA ARG A 60 -34.54 13.43 -18.91
C ARG A 60 -33.58 13.95 -17.84
N PHE A 61 -33.08 13.10 -16.94
CA PHE A 61 -32.14 13.54 -15.91
C PHE A 61 -30.81 14.03 -16.52
N LEU A 62 -30.43 13.41 -17.64
CA LEU A 62 -29.22 13.71 -18.40
C LEU A 62 -29.13 15.17 -18.88
N ASP A 63 -30.29 15.78 -19.16
CA ASP A 63 -30.38 17.17 -19.64
C ASP A 63 -29.92 18.18 -18.59
N ARG A 64 -30.04 17.83 -17.29
CA ARG A 64 -29.60 18.69 -16.18
C ARG A 64 -28.07 18.82 -16.10
N PHE A 65 -27.33 17.83 -16.61
CA PHE A 65 -25.87 17.75 -16.48
C PHE A 65 -25.12 17.99 -17.79
N THR A 66 -25.74 17.69 -18.94
CA THR A 66 -25.04 17.73 -20.24
C THR A 66 -25.43 18.92 -21.12
N LYS A 67 -26.34 19.81 -20.66
CA LYS A 67 -26.96 20.88 -21.49
C LYS A 67 -27.57 20.34 -22.81
N GLY A 68 -27.94 19.06 -22.84
CA GLY A 68 -28.69 18.41 -23.93
C GLY A 68 -27.87 17.78 -25.05
N GLU A 69 -26.53 17.93 -25.09
CA GLU A 69 -25.70 17.29 -26.12
C GLU A 69 -24.58 16.43 -25.53
N ILE A 70 -24.59 15.13 -25.84
CA ILE A 70 -23.53 14.18 -25.49
C ILE A 70 -22.71 13.92 -26.74
N THR A 71 -21.44 14.33 -26.67
CA THR A 71 -20.44 14.15 -27.72
C THR A 71 -19.64 12.85 -27.56
N LEU A 72 -19.76 12.19 -26.42
CA LEU A 72 -19.08 10.92 -26.13
C LEU A 72 -19.79 9.74 -26.81
N PRO A 73 -19.03 8.75 -27.34
CA PRO A 73 -19.61 7.56 -27.99
C PRO A 73 -20.23 6.56 -27.01
N GLY A 74 -19.84 6.60 -25.74
CA GLY A 74 -20.25 5.68 -24.68
C GLY A 74 -19.30 5.77 -23.49
N LEU A 75 -19.36 4.78 -22.59
CA LEU A 75 -18.46 4.63 -21.44
C LEU A 75 -17.86 3.22 -21.44
N LEU A 76 -16.57 3.07 -21.13
CA LEU A 76 -15.91 1.78 -20.99
C LEU A 76 -15.61 1.53 -19.52
N PHE A 77 -16.31 0.60 -18.88
CA PHE A 77 -16.08 0.25 -17.48
C PHE A 77 -15.06 -0.88 -17.35
N ILE A 78 -14.15 -0.73 -16.41
CA ILE A 78 -13.24 -1.77 -15.94
C ILE A 78 -13.75 -2.27 -14.58
N ASP A 79 -14.17 -3.53 -14.51
CA ASP A 79 -14.54 -4.17 -13.24
C ASP A 79 -13.27 -4.69 -12.56
N THR A 80 -12.96 -4.15 -11.37
CA THR A 80 -11.81 -4.61 -10.59
C THR A 80 -12.25 -5.50 -9.42
N PRO A 81 -11.48 -6.56 -9.10
CA PRO A 81 -11.75 -7.39 -7.95
C PRO A 81 -11.59 -6.65 -6.62
N GLY A 82 -12.51 -6.91 -5.69
CA GLY A 82 -12.51 -6.30 -4.35
C GLY A 82 -11.67 -7.03 -3.32
N HIS A 83 -11.34 -8.30 -3.56
CA HIS A 83 -10.64 -9.10 -2.56
C HIS A 83 -9.18 -8.63 -2.42
N GLU A 84 -8.68 -8.70 -1.20
CA GLU A 84 -7.36 -8.23 -0.82
C GLU A 84 -6.26 -8.82 -1.71
N ALA A 85 -6.33 -10.13 -1.96
CA ALA A 85 -5.44 -10.89 -2.86
C ALA A 85 -5.35 -10.37 -4.31
N PHE A 86 -6.16 -9.38 -4.70
CA PHE A 86 -6.16 -8.78 -6.02
C PHE A 86 -5.84 -7.27 -6.02
N ALA A 87 -5.14 -6.77 -5.00
CA ALA A 87 -4.64 -5.39 -4.91
C ALA A 87 -3.99 -4.91 -6.23
N ASN A 88 -3.26 -5.81 -6.88
CA ASN A 88 -2.50 -5.57 -8.12
C ASN A 88 -3.41 -5.17 -9.28
N LEU A 89 -4.62 -5.75 -9.30
CA LEU A 89 -5.63 -5.48 -10.31
C LEU A 89 -6.34 -4.14 -10.06
N ARG A 90 -6.47 -3.71 -8.80
CA ARG A 90 -7.00 -2.38 -8.44
C ARG A 90 -6.02 -1.27 -8.81
N SER A 91 -4.75 -1.41 -8.43
CA SER A 91 -3.68 -0.48 -8.80
C SER A 91 -3.60 -0.30 -10.33
N ARG A 92 -3.66 -1.42 -11.08
CA ARG A 92 -3.68 -1.40 -12.55
C ARG A 92 -4.93 -0.75 -13.15
N GLY A 93 -6.10 -1.05 -12.60
CA GLY A 93 -7.36 -0.44 -13.04
C GLY A 93 -7.36 1.08 -12.78
N GLY A 94 -6.80 1.52 -11.65
CA GLY A 94 -6.66 2.94 -11.30
C GLY A 94 -5.76 3.70 -12.26
N SER A 95 -4.54 3.22 -12.50
CA SER A 95 -3.56 3.94 -13.34
C SER A 95 -3.94 4.02 -14.82
N LEU A 96 -4.76 3.08 -15.31
CA LEU A 96 -5.27 3.09 -16.69
C LEU A 96 -6.53 3.94 -16.87
N ALA A 97 -7.24 4.24 -15.78
CA ALA A 97 -8.54 4.86 -15.86
C ALA A 97 -8.45 6.38 -16.06
N ASP A 98 -9.35 6.88 -16.89
CA ASP A 98 -9.65 8.31 -16.98
C ASP A 98 -10.45 8.77 -15.74
N LEU A 99 -11.36 7.92 -15.25
CA LEU A 99 -12.19 8.20 -14.08
C LEU A 99 -12.30 6.99 -13.14
N GLY A 100 -12.35 7.23 -11.83
CA GLY A 100 -12.64 6.24 -10.81
C GLY A 100 -14.11 6.27 -10.33
N VAL A 101 -14.64 5.10 -10.01
CA VAL A 101 -15.90 4.93 -9.25
C VAL A 101 -15.58 4.10 -8.02
N LEU A 102 -15.57 4.73 -6.85
CA LEU A 102 -15.33 4.03 -5.59
C LEU A 102 -16.66 3.65 -4.94
N VAL A 103 -16.96 2.35 -4.92
CA VAL A 103 -18.19 1.80 -4.37
C VAL A 103 -18.02 1.51 -2.89
N VAL A 104 -18.84 2.16 -2.08
CA VAL A 104 -18.87 2.05 -0.63
C VAL A 104 -20.25 1.58 -0.21
N ASP A 105 -20.34 0.54 0.61
CA ASP A 105 -21.59 0.18 1.26
C ASP A 105 -21.95 1.27 2.27
N ILE A 106 -23.10 1.93 2.07
CA ILE A 106 -23.55 3.03 2.94
C ILE A 106 -23.81 2.58 4.39
N THR A 107 -23.98 1.28 4.62
CA THR A 107 -24.22 0.71 5.96
C THR A 107 -22.94 0.36 6.71
N GLU A 108 -21.86 0.06 5.98
CA GLU A 108 -20.56 -0.36 6.53
C GLU A 108 -19.51 0.76 6.52
N GLY A 109 -19.62 1.75 5.63
CA GLY A 109 -18.66 2.85 5.52
C GLY A 109 -17.32 2.42 4.91
N PHE A 110 -16.25 3.15 5.25
CA PHE A 110 -14.91 2.84 4.75
C PHE A 110 -14.36 1.55 5.38
N GLN A 111 -13.79 0.71 4.54
CA GLN A 111 -13.14 -0.56 4.89
C GLN A 111 -11.68 -0.53 4.38
N PRO A 112 -10.79 -1.45 4.81
CA PRO A 112 -9.37 -1.39 4.46
C PRO A 112 -9.08 -1.27 2.94
N GLN A 113 -9.80 -2.03 2.11
CA GLN A 113 -9.66 -2.00 0.65
C GLN A 113 -10.29 -0.73 0.02
N THR A 114 -11.24 -0.09 0.71
CA THR A 114 -11.74 1.23 0.31
C THR A 114 -10.63 2.27 0.50
N ILE A 115 -9.98 2.28 1.67
CA ILE A 115 -8.84 3.15 1.98
C ILE A 115 -7.69 2.91 0.98
N GLU A 116 -7.37 1.64 0.72
CA GLU A 116 -6.38 1.26 -0.28
C GLU A 116 -6.72 1.83 -1.67
N SER A 117 -7.99 1.74 -2.08
CA SER A 117 -8.45 2.28 -3.37
C SER A 117 -8.38 3.80 -3.43
N VAL A 118 -8.67 4.50 -2.33
CA VAL A 118 -8.53 5.97 -2.23
C VAL A 118 -7.07 6.36 -2.41
N ASN A 119 -6.15 5.67 -1.76
CA ASN A 119 -4.71 5.94 -1.89
C ASN A 119 -4.24 5.71 -3.32
N HIS A 120 -4.63 4.61 -3.97
CA HIS A 120 -4.29 4.36 -5.37
C HIS A 120 -4.79 5.47 -6.30
N LEU A 121 -6.05 5.91 -6.15
CA LEU A 121 -6.62 6.98 -6.97
C LEU A 121 -5.93 8.33 -6.72
N LYS A 122 -5.48 8.58 -5.49
CA LYS A 122 -4.71 9.77 -5.11
C LYS A 122 -3.33 9.76 -5.74
N ASP A 123 -2.62 8.62 -5.64
CA ASP A 123 -1.27 8.44 -6.15
C ASP A 123 -1.23 8.49 -7.70
N SER A 124 -2.30 8.03 -8.36
CA SER A 124 -2.43 8.10 -9.83
C SER A 124 -3.06 9.41 -10.33
N GLU A 125 -3.39 10.35 -9.44
CA GLU A 125 -4.11 11.59 -9.74
C GLU A 125 -5.41 11.37 -10.54
N THR A 126 -6.05 10.20 -10.38
CA THR A 126 -7.24 9.82 -11.15
C THR A 126 -8.48 10.45 -10.52
N PRO A 127 -9.21 11.32 -11.25
CA PRO A 127 -10.45 11.91 -10.73
C PRO A 127 -11.51 10.83 -10.49
N PHE A 128 -12.28 10.93 -9.40
CA PHE A 128 -13.24 9.90 -9.05
C PHE A 128 -14.50 10.42 -8.37
N VAL A 129 -15.52 9.56 -8.31
CA VAL A 129 -16.77 9.77 -7.56
C VAL A 129 -16.99 8.63 -6.56
N ILE A 130 -17.75 8.89 -5.50
CA ILE A 130 -18.19 7.85 -4.56
C ILE A 130 -19.58 7.37 -4.94
N VAL A 131 -19.75 6.06 -4.95
CA VAL A 131 -21.06 5.42 -4.98
C VAL A 131 -21.37 4.88 -3.60
N ALA A 132 -22.29 5.54 -2.88
CA ALA A 132 -22.80 5.05 -1.60
C ALA A 132 -23.91 4.02 -1.88
N ASN A 133 -23.52 2.77 -2.06
CA ASN A 133 -24.37 1.66 -2.49
C ASN A 133 -25.18 1.06 -1.33
N LYS A 134 -26.14 0.19 -1.68
CA LYS A 134 -27.02 -0.55 -0.76
C LYS A 134 -27.96 0.33 0.07
N CYS A 135 -28.40 1.47 -0.47
CA CYS A 135 -29.43 2.29 0.19
C CYS A 135 -30.73 1.51 0.50
N ASP A 136 -31.02 0.44 -0.26
CA ASP A 136 -32.17 -0.44 -0.02
C ASP A 136 -32.11 -1.22 1.30
N LEU A 137 -30.94 -1.30 1.94
CA LEU A 137 -30.75 -1.95 3.24
C LEU A 137 -31.02 -1.02 4.43
N ILE A 138 -31.20 0.28 4.19
CA ILE A 138 -31.47 1.23 5.27
C ILE A 138 -32.81 0.89 5.93
N PRO A 139 -32.89 0.72 7.28
CA PRO A 139 -34.09 0.25 7.93
C PRO A 139 -35.32 1.13 7.69
N GLY A 140 -36.29 0.59 6.96
CA GLY A 140 -37.53 1.27 6.60
C GLY A 140 -37.51 1.99 5.24
N TRP A 141 -36.44 1.81 4.46
CA TRP A 141 -36.39 2.23 3.06
C TRP A 141 -37.54 1.60 2.26
N ARG A 142 -38.18 2.42 1.42
CA ARG A 142 -39.23 1.99 0.50
C ARG A 142 -38.68 2.09 -0.92
N PRO A 143 -38.35 0.95 -1.57
CA PRO A 143 -37.68 0.97 -2.85
C PRO A 143 -38.63 1.35 -3.99
N SER A 144 -38.13 2.18 -4.89
CA SER A 144 -38.74 2.56 -6.17
C SER A 144 -37.80 2.11 -7.29
N PRO A 145 -37.99 0.90 -7.86
CA PRO A 145 -37.06 0.31 -8.81
C PRO A 145 -36.73 1.23 -10.00
N ASP A 146 -35.44 1.29 -10.34
CA ASP A 146 -34.87 2.08 -11.44
C ASP A 146 -35.17 3.60 -11.40
N ALA A 147 -35.68 4.12 -10.28
CA ALA A 147 -35.98 5.54 -10.11
C ALA A 147 -34.71 6.36 -9.84
N CYS A 148 -34.81 7.68 -10.05
CA CYS A 148 -33.79 8.60 -9.56
C CYS A 148 -33.76 8.57 -8.03
N PHE A 149 -32.56 8.65 -7.45
CA PHE A 149 -32.37 8.75 -6.01
C PHE A 149 -33.12 9.95 -5.44
N LEU A 150 -33.06 11.13 -6.08
CA LEU A 150 -33.71 12.33 -5.53
C LEU A 150 -35.23 12.19 -5.39
N ASP A 151 -35.87 11.54 -6.36
CA ASP A 151 -37.31 11.30 -6.35
C ASP A 151 -37.65 10.33 -5.21
N THR A 152 -36.98 9.18 -5.18
CA THR A 152 -37.14 8.16 -4.15
C THR A 152 -36.88 8.68 -2.75
N PHE A 153 -35.81 9.47 -2.58
CA PHE A 153 -35.40 10.05 -1.30
C PHE A 153 -36.45 11.00 -0.75
N SER A 154 -37.06 11.81 -1.62
CA SER A 154 -38.11 12.77 -1.24
C SER A 154 -39.39 12.09 -0.72
N GLU A 155 -39.67 10.87 -1.19
CA GLU A 155 -40.83 10.06 -0.79
C GLU A 155 -40.60 9.25 0.51
N GLN A 156 -39.34 9.15 0.97
CA GLN A 156 -39.04 8.47 2.23
C GLN A 156 -39.57 9.25 3.44
N ASN A 157 -39.84 8.54 4.53
CA ASN A 157 -40.18 9.20 5.79
C ASN A 157 -38.97 9.93 6.41
N SER A 158 -39.23 10.89 7.29
CA SER A 158 -38.20 11.74 7.91
C SER A 158 -37.12 10.96 8.67
N ARG A 159 -37.48 9.84 9.30
CA ARG A 159 -36.52 8.97 10.01
C ARG A 159 -35.51 8.36 9.03
N VAL A 160 -35.98 7.83 7.90
CA VAL A 160 -35.13 7.23 6.86
C VAL A 160 -34.28 8.30 6.18
N GLN A 161 -34.86 9.46 5.85
CA GLN A 161 -34.09 10.57 5.27
C GLN A 161 -32.96 11.04 6.19
N LYS A 162 -33.23 11.09 7.50
CA LYS A 162 -32.23 11.46 8.50
C LYS A 162 -31.08 10.43 8.53
N GLU A 163 -31.39 9.15 8.63
CA GLU A 163 -30.39 8.06 8.63
C GLU A 163 -29.49 8.11 7.38
N VAL A 164 -30.08 8.24 6.18
CA VAL A 164 -29.31 8.35 4.93
C VAL A 164 -28.36 9.54 4.96
N ASN A 165 -28.82 10.71 5.43
CA ASN A 165 -27.96 11.90 5.52
C ASN A 165 -26.84 11.72 6.55
N GLU A 166 -27.12 11.08 7.70
CA GLU A 166 -26.11 10.79 8.72
C GLU A 166 -25.01 9.88 8.15
N ARG A 167 -25.38 8.79 7.45
CA ARG A 167 -24.40 7.90 6.79
C ARG A 167 -23.59 8.59 5.69
N ILE A 168 -24.22 9.45 4.91
CA ILE A 168 -23.48 10.24 3.90
C ILE A 168 -22.50 11.19 4.59
N TYR A 169 -22.87 11.78 5.73
CA TYR A 169 -22.00 12.67 6.48
C TYR A 169 -20.80 11.92 7.09
N GLU A 170 -20.99 10.68 7.53
CA GLU A 170 -19.87 9.79 7.93
C GLU A 170 -18.88 9.62 6.77
N LEU A 171 -19.36 9.30 5.56
CA LEU A 171 -18.50 9.18 4.36
C LEU A 171 -17.78 10.49 4.01
N VAL A 172 -18.42 11.65 4.25
CA VAL A 172 -17.78 12.96 4.07
C VAL A 172 -16.62 13.12 5.06
N GLY A 173 -16.82 12.73 6.33
CA GLY A 173 -15.77 12.72 7.34
C GLY A 173 -14.60 11.81 6.97
N ASP A 174 -14.88 10.58 6.55
CA ASP A 174 -13.86 9.61 6.11
C ASP A 174 -13.01 10.18 4.95
N LEU A 175 -13.63 10.86 3.99
CA LEU A 175 -12.91 11.48 2.87
C LEU A 175 -12.05 12.69 3.29
N ASP A 176 -12.54 13.49 4.24
CA ASP A 176 -11.81 14.64 4.78
C ASP A 176 -10.52 14.20 5.48
N GLU A 177 -10.57 13.11 6.25
CA GLU A 177 -9.38 12.49 6.87
C GLU A 177 -8.31 12.07 5.84
N HIS A 178 -8.72 11.74 4.62
CA HIS A 178 -7.82 11.38 3.51
C HIS A 178 -7.44 12.59 2.63
N GLY A 179 -7.89 13.79 2.98
CA GLY A 179 -7.57 15.06 2.33
C GLY A 179 -8.49 15.44 1.17
N PHE A 180 -9.68 14.87 1.08
CA PHE A 180 -10.63 15.14 0.01
C PHE A 180 -11.86 15.89 0.52
N GLN A 181 -12.15 17.04 -0.11
CA GLN A 181 -13.45 17.69 0.07
C GLN A 181 -14.51 16.89 -0.66
N SER A 182 -15.64 16.66 -0.03
CA SER A 182 -16.73 15.86 -0.62
C SER A 182 -18.10 16.32 -0.14
N GLU A 183 -19.12 16.01 -0.92
CA GLU A 183 -20.51 16.31 -0.58
C GLU A 183 -21.44 15.41 -1.44
N ARG A 184 -22.70 15.25 -1.05
CA ARG A 184 -23.70 14.59 -1.89
C ARG A 184 -23.81 15.28 -3.24
N PHE A 185 -23.89 14.52 -4.33
CA PHE A 185 -23.73 15.02 -5.69
C PHE A 185 -24.64 16.20 -6.07
N ASP A 186 -25.84 16.31 -5.49
CA ASP A 186 -26.82 17.39 -5.72
C ASP A 186 -26.50 18.69 -4.98
N ARG A 187 -25.57 18.64 -4.01
CA ARG A 187 -25.13 19.77 -3.18
C ARG A 187 -23.70 20.21 -3.50
N VAL A 188 -23.00 19.50 -4.38
CA VAL A 188 -21.65 19.87 -4.84
C VAL A 188 -21.70 21.23 -5.54
N SER A 189 -20.85 22.14 -5.09
CA SER A 189 -20.73 23.49 -5.66
C SER A 189 -19.74 23.54 -6.83
N ASP A 190 -18.64 22.80 -6.72
CA ASP A 190 -17.58 22.73 -7.73
C ASP A 190 -16.99 21.32 -7.80
N PHE A 191 -17.36 20.58 -8.85
CA PHE A 191 -16.84 19.24 -9.13
C PHE A 191 -15.34 19.19 -9.46
N LYS A 192 -14.66 20.34 -9.62
CA LYS A 192 -13.19 20.37 -9.72
C LYS A 192 -12.50 20.23 -8.37
N LYS A 193 -13.21 20.55 -7.28
CA LYS A 193 -12.64 20.61 -5.92
C LYS A 193 -13.27 19.61 -4.97
N GLN A 194 -14.53 19.26 -5.22
CA GLN A 194 -15.31 18.39 -4.36
C GLN A 194 -15.65 17.08 -5.07
N ILE A 195 -15.45 15.98 -4.35
CA ILE A 195 -15.89 14.65 -4.78
C ILE A 195 -17.40 14.53 -4.57
N GLY A 196 -18.11 14.09 -5.61
CA GLY A 196 -19.54 13.82 -5.53
C GLY A 196 -19.83 12.44 -4.94
N ILE A 197 -20.64 12.39 -3.88
CA ILE A 197 -21.18 11.16 -3.32
C ILE A 197 -22.56 10.90 -3.91
N ILE A 198 -22.72 9.77 -4.59
CA ILE A 198 -23.93 9.38 -5.32
C ILE A 198 -24.56 8.17 -4.61
N PRO A 199 -25.67 8.36 -3.88
CA PRO A 199 -26.35 7.26 -3.23
C PRO A 199 -27.04 6.36 -4.27
N THR A 200 -26.88 5.05 -4.13
CA THR A 200 -27.43 4.08 -5.07
C THR A 200 -27.90 2.80 -4.39
N SER A 201 -28.70 2.03 -5.13
CA SER A 201 -28.84 0.60 -4.88
C SER A 201 -28.61 -0.18 -6.16
N ALA A 202 -27.51 -0.93 -6.22
CA ALA A 202 -27.21 -1.85 -7.30
C ALA A 202 -28.30 -2.94 -7.46
N LYS A 203 -29.04 -3.25 -6.39
CA LYS A 203 -30.12 -4.25 -6.41
C LYS A 203 -31.38 -3.72 -7.07
N THR A 204 -31.83 -2.51 -6.69
CA THR A 204 -33.10 -1.94 -7.18
C THR A 204 -32.91 -1.08 -8.42
N GLY A 205 -31.72 -0.53 -8.64
CA GLY A 205 -31.40 0.41 -9.72
C GLY A 205 -31.52 1.88 -9.34
N GLU A 206 -31.95 2.17 -8.10
CA GLU A 206 -32.06 3.54 -7.61
C GLU A 206 -30.70 4.25 -7.67
N GLY A 207 -30.66 5.48 -8.17
CA GLY A 207 -29.44 6.29 -8.23
C GLY A 207 -28.48 5.98 -9.39
N VAL A 208 -28.66 4.87 -10.12
CA VAL A 208 -27.87 4.53 -11.31
C VAL A 208 -28.00 5.60 -12.42
N PRO A 209 -29.19 6.19 -12.68
CA PRO A 209 -29.32 7.30 -13.61
C PRO A 209 -28.41 8.47 -13.28
N GLU A 210 -28.32 8.86 -12.00
CA GLU A 210 -27.47 9.95 -11.53
C GLU A 210 -25.98 9.63 -11.66
N LEU A 211 -25.58 8.40 -11.31
CA LEU A 211 -24.19 7.95 -11.49
C LEU A 211 -23.72 8.12 -12.93
N LEU A 212 -24.48 7.58 -13.89
CA LEU A 212 -24.12 7.66 -15.31
C LEU A 212 -24.13 9.09 -15.83
N ALA A 213 -25.07 9.92 -15.38
CA ALA A 213 -25.14 11.33 -15.76
C ALA A 213 -23.95 12.13 -15.23
N VAL A 214 -23.56 11.93 -13.96
CA VAL A 214 -22.39 12.58 -13.35
C VAL A 214 -21.12 12.16 -14.08
N LEU A 215 -20.89 10.86 -14.29
CA LEU A 215 -19.70 10.36 -15.01
C LEU A 215 -19.60 10.92 -16.43
N THR A 216 -20.71 10.91 -17.17
CA THR A 216 -20.77 11.47 -18.52
C THR A 216 -20.46 12.97 -18.52
N GLY A 217 -21.01 13.71 -17.54
CA GLY A 217 -20.78 15.14 -17.38
C GLY A 217 -19.34 15.49 -17.03
N LEU A 218 -18.72 14.74 -16.11
CA LEU A 218 -17.32 14.92 -15.72
C LEU A 218 -16.37 14.67 -16.90
N ALA A 219 -16.52 13.52 -17.56
CA ALA A 219 -15.71 13.17 -18.73
C ALA A 219 -15.83 14.22 -19.84
N GLN A 220 -17.05 14.62 -20.19
CA GLN A 220 -17.26 15.58 -21.27
C GLN A 220 -16.74 16.98 -20.94
N ARG A 221 -16.85 17.42 -19.68
CA ARG A 221 -16.51 18.80 -19.29
C ARG A 221 -15.03 18.98 -18.97
N PHE A 222 -14.38 17.96 -18.43
CA PHE A 222 -13.03 18.08 -17.88
C PHE A 222 -11.98 17.27 -18.62
N MET A 223 -12.37 16.37 -19.53
CA MET A 223 -11.44 15.42 -20.17
C MET A 223 -11.48 15.49 -21.70
N GLU A 224 -11.89 16.63 -22.28
CA GLU A 224 -12.10 16.74 -23.72
C GLU A 224 -10.81 16.54 -24.54
N GLU A 225 -9.67 16.99 -24.01
CA GLU A 225 -8.37 16.88 -24.68
C GLU A 225 -7.81 15.45 -24.56
N GLU A 226 -7.88 14.84 -23.37
CA GLU A 226 -7.38 13.49 -23.08
C GLU A 226 -8.16 12.39 -23.82
N LEU A 227 -9.44 12.64 -24.08
CA LEU A 227 -10.32 11.72 -24.84
C LEU A 227 -10.24 11.93 -26.36
N SER A 228 -9.53 12.96 -26.84
CA SER A 228 -9.41 13.25 -28.28
C SER A 228 -8.27 12.46 -28.91
N ILE A 229 -8.61 11.36 -29.58
CA ILE A 229 -7.62 10.42 -30.15
C ILE A 229 -7.51 10.48 -31.67
N GLU A 230 -6.39 9.96 -32.16
CA GLU A 230 -6.16 9.69 -33.57
C GLU A 230 -6.53 8.23 -33.88
N VAL A 231 -7.62 8.04 -34.63
CA VAL A 231 -8.15 6.69 -34.91
C VAL A 231 -7.39 6.00 -36.04
N SER A 232 -6.77 6.77 -36.94
CA SER A 232 -6.10 6.25 -38.13
C SER A 232 -4.68 5.73 -37.90
N GLY A 233 -4.08 6.01 -36.73
CA GLY A 233 -2.73 5.58 -36.40
C GLY A 233 -2.67 4.16 -35.80
N PRO A 234 -1.45 3.66 -35.52
CA PRO A 234 -1.25 2.32 -34.99
C PRO A 234 -1.76 2.25 -33.55
N ALA A 235 -2.25 1.07 -33.17
CA ALA A 235 -2.80 0.86 -31.83
C ALA A 235 -1.79 1.18 -30.73
N ARG A 236 -2.26 1.82 -29.67
CA ARG A 236 -1.58 1.89 -28.38
C ARG A 236 -2.51 1.38 -27.31
N GLY A 237 -2.01 0.47 -26.50
CA GLY A 237 -2.76 -0.12 -25.41
C GLY A 237 -1.87 -0.52 -24.25
N THR A 238 -2.53 -1.06 -23.24
CA THR A 238 -1.92 -1.63 -22.04
C THR A 238 -2.43 -3.04 -21.85
N VAL A 239 -1.52 -3.96 -21.52
CA VAL A 239 -1.87 -5.32 -21.14
C VAL A 239 -2.58 -5.30 -19.79
N LEU A 240 -3.82 -5.80 -19.76
CA LEU A 240 -4.51 -6.07 -18.51
C LEU A 240 -4.05 -7.38 -17.92
N GLU A 241 -4.22 -8.50 -18.62
CA GLU A 241 -3.90 -9.83 -18.11
C GLU A 241 -3.37 -10.74 -19.22
N VAL A 242 -2.63 -11.77 -18.83
CA VAL A 242 -2.19 -12.82 -19.75
C VAL A 242 -2.69 -14.16 -19.19
N LYS A 243 -3.55 -14.84 -19.95
CA LYS A 243 -4.22 -16.07 -19.47
C LYS A 243 -4.32 -17.14 -20.55
N GLU A 244 -4.42 -18.39 -20.12
CA GLU A 244 -4.74 -19.51 -21.02
C GLU A 244 -6.22 -19.51 -21.36
N THR A 245 -6.50 -19.59 -22.65
CA THR A 245 -7.84 -19.58 -23.21
C THR A 245 -8.03 -20.84 -24.07
N ARG A 246 -9.04 -21.64 -23.73
CA ARG A 246 -9.32 -22.92 -24.41
C ARG A 246 -9.48 -22.70 -25.91
N GLY A 247 -8.74 -23.47 -26.74
CA GLY A 247 -8.80 -23.38 -28.20
C GLY A 247 -7.97 -22.24 -28.82
N LEU A 248 -7.52 -21.25 -28.04
CA LEU A 248 -6.67 -20.14 -28.51
C LEU A 248 -5.25 -20.20 -27.95
N GLY A 249 -5.00 -21.03 -26.93
CA GLY A 249 -3.73 -21.07 -26.23
C GLY A 249 -3.61 -19.89 -25.27
N LYS A 250 -2.39 -19.38 -25.07
CA LYS A 250 -2.18 -18.17 -24.27
C LYS A 250 -2.73 -16.95 -25.02
N THR A 251 -3.37 -16.04 -24.30
CA THR A 251 -4.00 -14.83 -24.83
C THR A 251 -3.72 -13.64 -23.93
N ILE A 252 -3.69 -12.45 -24.51
CA ILE A 252 -3.56 -11.16 -23.81
C ILE A 252 -4.94 -10.51 -23.75
N ASP A 253 -5.40 -10.17 -22.56
CA ASP A 253 -6.49 -9.21 -22.38
C ASP A 253 -5.88 -7.82 -22.26
N ALA A 254 -6.32 -6.87 -23.09
CA ALA A 254 -5.75 -5.54 -23.18
C ALA A 254 -6.83 -4.47 -23.36
N ILE A 255 -6.49 -3.23 -22.97
CA ILE A 255 -7.26 -2.05 -23.36
C ILE A 255 -6.48 -1.30 -24.42
N ILE A 256 -7.10 -1.08 -25.58
CA ILE A 256 -6.57 -0.19 -26.62
C ILE A 256 -7.15 1.20 -26.36
N TYR A 257 -6.28 2.17 -26.08
CA TYR A 257 -6.68 3.54 -25.71
C TYR A 257 -6.33 4.57 -26.79
N ASN A 258 -5.55 4.22 -27.82
CA ASN A 258 -5.34 5.06 -29.00
C ASN A 258 -5.14 4.19 -30.26
N GLY A 259 -5.39 4.76 -31.44
CA GLY A 259 -5.21 4.08 -32.73
C GLY A 259 -6.17 2.92 -32.98
N THR A 260 -5.82 2.12 -33.98
CA THR A 260 -6.57 0.92 -34.41
C THR A 260 -5.63 -0.28 -34.50
N LEU A 261 -6.09 -1.44 -34.00
CA LEU A 261 -5.39 -2.73 -34.11
C LEU A 261 -6.19 -3.63 -35.03
N SER A 262 -5.52 -4.25 -36.00
CA SER A 262 -6.14 -5.21 -36.92
C SER A 262 -5.59 -6.62 -36.73
N ALA A 263 -6.37 -7.61 -37.12
CA ALA A 263 -5.89 -8.98 -37.24
C ALA A 263 -4.76 -9.00 -38.27
N ARG A 264 -3.69 -9.78 -37.99
CA ARG A 264 -2.43 -9.89 -38.76
C ARG A 264 -1.43 -8.75 -38.58
N ASP A 265 -1.78 -7.69 -37.87
CA ASP A 265 -0.83 -6.67 -37.46
C ASP A 265 0.25 -7.28 -36.57
N GLU A 266 1.44 -6.68 -36.63
CA GLU A 266 2.49 -6.96 -35.67
C GLU A 266 2.34 -6.04 -34.46
N ILE A 267 2.63 -6.59 -33.29
CA ILE A 267 2.59 -5.89 -32.01
C ILE A 267 3.94 -6.01 -31.34
N ALA A 268 4.39 -4.90 -30.77
CA ALA A 268 5.48 -4.84 -29.82
C ALA A 268 4.88 -4.75 -28.41
N VAL A 269 5.21 -5.72 -27.55
CA VAL A 269 4.68 -5.79 -26.20
C VAL A 269 5.79 -6.03 -25.18
N GLY A 270 5.68 -5.40 -24.01
CA GLY A 270 6.68 -5.56 -22.96
C GLY A 270 6.71 -6.97 -22.37
N GLY A 271 7.86 -7.64 -22.47
CA GLY A 271 8.15 -8.90 -21.80
C GLY A 271 9.09 -8.74 -20.60
N LEU A 272 9.22 -9.78 -19.78
CA LEU A 272 10.01 -9.77 -18.54
C LEU A 272 11.46 -9.30 -18.76
N ASN A 273 12.09 -9.81 -19.82
CA ASN A 273 13.51 -9.60 -20.13
C ASN A 273 13.76 -8.75 -21.37
N LYS A 274 12.81 -8.70 -22.31
CA LYS A 274 12.93 -8.03 -23.61
C LYS A 274 11.54 -7.66 -24.15
N VAL A 275 11.50 -6.77 -25.13
CA VAL A 275 10.30 -6.57 -25.93
C VAL A 275 10.04 -7.79 -26.80
N ILE A 276 8.78 -8.18 -26.86
CA ILE A 276 8.29 -9.31 -27.64
C ILE A 276 7.62 -8.73 -28.87
N ILE A 277 8.12 -9.08 -30.05
CA ILE A 277 7.43 -8.88 -31.31
C ILE A 277 6.61 -10.12 -31.59
N SER A 278 5.31 -9.92 -31.82
CA SER A 278 4.41 -11.01 -32.17
C SER A 278 3.36 -10.55 -33.16
N ARG A 279 2.80 -11.51 -33.91
CA ARG A 279 1.77 -11.24 -34.92
C ARG A 279 0.39 -11.64 -34.41
N VAL A 280 -0.55 -10.70 -34.46
CA VAL A 280 -1.94 -10.92 -34.05
C VAL A 280 -2.57 -11.99 -34.94
N ARG A 281 -3.00 -13.10 -34.32
CA ARG A 281 -3.73 -14.18 -35.02
C ARG A 281 -5.22 -13.93 -35.04
N ALA A 282 -5.76 -13.46 -33.93
CA ALA A 282 -7.18 -13.16 -33.78
C ALA A 282 -7.39 -12.06 -32.73
N LEU A 283 -8.37 -11.22 -33.01
CA LEU A 283 -8.93 -10.26 -32.07
C LEU A 283 -10.35 -10.72 -31.71
N LEU A 284 -10.64 -10.73 -30.41
CA LEU A 284 -11.96 -11.06 -29.88
C LEU A 284 -12.43 -9.88 -29.04
N GLN A 285 -13.56 -9.30 -29.44
CA GLN A 285 -14.23 -8.22 -28.71
C GLN A 285 -15.48 -8.79 -28.02
N PRO A 286 -15.73 -8.47 -26.74
CA PRO A 286 -17.03 -8.75 -26.14
C PRO A 286 -18.14 -8.01 -26.88
N LYS A 287 -19.30 -8.64 -27.05
CA LYS A 287 -20.49 -7.93 -27.56
C LYS A 287 -20.85 -6.77 -26.63
N PRO A 288 -21.53 -5.72 -27.11
CA PRO A 288 -21.99 -4.63 -26.25
C PRO A 288 -22.78 -5.18 -25.05
N LEU A 289 -22.49 -4.67 -23.84
CA LEU A 289 -23.05 -5.14 -22.56
C LEU A 289 -22.59 -6.53 -22.08
N ASP A 290 -21.79 -7.26 -22.86
CA ASP A 290 -21.03 -8.44 -22.41
C ASP A 290 -19.60 -8.01 -22.00
N GLU A 291 -18.83 -8.92 -21.39
CA GLU A 291 -17.54 -8.60 -20.77
C GLU A 291 -16.39 -9.53 -21.20
N ILE A 292 -15.12 -9.09 -21.07
CA ILE A 292 -13.91 -9.88 -21.40
C ILE A 292 -13.79 -11.23 -20.63
N ARG A 293 -14.56 -11.42 -19.56
CA ARG A 293 -14.62 -12.65 -18.77
C ARG A 293 -15.66 -13.65 -19.28
N ASP A 294 -16.61 -13.23 -20.12
CA ASP A 294 -17.70 -14.08 -20.56
C ASP A 294 -17.21 -15.33 -21.34
N PRO A 295 -18.05 -16.37 -21.49
CA PRO A 295 -17.74 -17.47 -22.38
C PRO A 295 -17.47 -17.00 -23.81
N GLN A 296 -16.56 -17.68 -24.52
CA GLN A 296 -16.16 -17.31 -25.89
C GLN A 296 -17.32 -17.11 -26.87
N GLU A 297 -18.46 -17.78 -26.67
CA GLU A 297 -19.67 -17.66 -27.50
C GLU A 297 -20.29 -16.24 -27.47
N ARG A 298 -19.89 -15.41 -26.49
CA ARG A 298 -20.29 -14.00 -26.35
C ARG A 298 -19.27 -13.02 -26.93
N PHE A 299 -18.21 -13.54 -27.56
CA PHE A 299 -17.24 -12.74 -28.27
C PHE A 299 -17.55 -12.73 -29.75
N GLU A 300 -17.24 -11.62 -30.39
CA GLU A 300 -17.20 -11.50 -31.83
C GLU A 300 -15.74 -11.49 -32.27
N HIS A 301 -15.45 -12.32 -33.28
CA HIS A 301 -14.20 -12.19 -34.01
C HIS A 301 -14.28 -10.92 -34.85
N VAL A 302 -13.33 -10.02 -34.63
CA VAL A 302 -13.27 -8.74 -35.34
C VAL A 302 -11.99 -8.65 -36.16
N ASP A 303 -12.10 -8.09 -37.36
CA ASP A 303 -10.93 -7.86 -38.23
C ASP A 303 -10.08 -6.69 -37.74
N SER A 304 -10.72 -5.69 -37.10
CA SER A 304 -10.06 -4.51 -36.56
C SER A 304 -10.83 -3.93 -35.38
N ILE A 305 -10.11 -3.32 -34.44
CA ILE A 305 -10.67 -2.64 -33.27
C ILE A 305 -10.02 -1.27 -33.07
N SER A 306 -10.83 -0.25 -32.85
CA SER A 306 -10.38 1.12 -32.60
C SER A 306 -10.58 1.50 -31.14
N ALA A 307 -9.70 2.35 -30.60
CA ALA A 307 -9.83 2.85 -29.23
C ALA A 307 -11.12 3.66 -28.97
N ALA A 308 -11.68 3.67 -27.74
CA ALA A 308 -11.27 2.89 -26.57
C ALA A 308 -11.97 1.53 -26.59
N ALA A 309 -11.22 0.44 -26.46
CA ALA A 309 -11.83 -0.88 -26.49
C ALA A 309 -11.10 -1.89 -25.61
N GLY A 310 -11.89 -2.76 -25.00
CA GLY A 310 -11.41 -3.95 -24.33
C GLY A 310 -11.30 -5.11 -25.31
N VAL A 311 -10.12 -5.69 -25.46
CA VAL A 311 -9.84 -6.72 -26.48
C VAL A 311 -9.10 -7.90 -25.90
N LYS A 312 -9.45 -9.09 -26.38
CA LYS A 312 -8.66 -10.30 -26.19
C LYS A 312 -7.88 -10.58 -27.47
N ILE A 313 -6.56 -10.69 -27.33
CA ILE A 313 -5.59 -10.84 -28.42
C ILE A 313 -4.98 -12.23 -28.32
N ALA A 314 -5.12 -13.02 -29.39
CA ALA A 314 -4.41 -14.27 -29.56
C ALA A 314 -3.17 -14.03 -30.42
N ALA A 315 -1.99 -14.34 -29.89
CA ALA A 315 -0.71 -14.17 -30.57
C ALA A 315 0.28 -15.26 -30.09
N PRO A 316 1.26 -15.70 -30.91
CA PRO A 316 2.29 -16.62 -30.48
C PRO A 316 3.34 -15.97 -29.57
N GLU A 317 4.11 -16.76 -28.83
CA GLU A 317 5.33 -16.30 -28.13
C GLU A 317 5.10 -15.19 -27.08
N ILE A 318 3.88 -15.14 -26.52
CA ILE A 318 3.46 -14.16 -25.51
C ILE A 318 3.58 -14.70 -24.07
N GLU A 319 4.39 -15.73 -23.85
CA GLU A 319 4.51 -16.39 -22.55
C GLU A 319 5.14 -15.50 -21.48
N GLU A 320 6.07 -14.64 -21.87
CA GLU A 320 6.83 -13.76 -20.98
C GLU A 320 6.26 -12.33 -20.89
N VAL A 321 5.09 -12.07 -21.50
CA VAL A 321 4.44 -10.75 -21.46
C VAL A 321 4.11 -10.37 -20.03
N ILE A 322 4.43 -9.13 -19.66
CA ILE A 322 4.14 -8.59 -18.33
C ILE A 322 2.79 -7.88 -18.36
N ALA A 323 1.99 -8.08 -17.31
CA ALA A 323 0.77 -7.30 -17.12
C ALA A 323 1.08 -5.85 -16.71
N GLY A 324 0.32 -4.90 -17.26
CA GLY A 324 0.61 -3.46 -17.19
C GLY A 324 1.61 -2.98 -18.24
N ALA A 325 2.23 -3.88 -19.03
CA ALA A 325 3.13 -3.47 -20.09
C ALA A 325 2.39 -2.77 -21.24
N PRO A 326 3.04 -1.81 -21.92
CA PRO A 326 2.50 -1.26 -23.15
C PRO A 326 2.45 -2.33 -24.25
N ILE A 327 1.40 -2.24 -25.07
CA ILE A 327 1.23 -3.01 -26.31
C ILE A 327 0.99 -2.02 -27.46
N TRP A 328 1.94 -1.92 -28.39
CA TRP A 328 1.88 -0.99 -29.50
C TRP A 328 1.86 -1.73 -30.84
N GLY A 329 0.97 -1.30 -31.73
CA GLY A 329 0.92 -1.78 -33.11
C GLY A 329 2.14 -1.30 -33.89
N VAL A 330 2.63 -2.14 -34.79
CA VAL A 330 3.75 -1.88 -35.70
C VAL A 330 3.20 -1.68 -37.11
N GLU A 331 3.45 -0.53 -37.71
CA GLU A 331 2.97 -0.21 -39.07
C GLU A 331 3.80 -0.89 -40.16
N SER A 332 5.12 -0.95 -39.98
CA SER A 332 6.04 -1.54 -40.94
C SER A 332 7.23 -2.22 -40.27
N ASP A 333 7.85 -3.17 -40.96
CA ASP A 333 9.04 -3.88 -40.48
C ASP A 333 10.21 -2.91 -40.19
N GLU A 334 10.28 -1.77 -40.88
CA GLU A 334 11.30 -0.73 -40.69
C GLU A 334 11.13 0.01 -39.35
N ASP A 335 9.91 0.03 -38.79
CA ASP A 335 9.59 0.71 -37.54
C ASP A 335 9.83 -0.16 -36.30
N ILE A 336 10.05 -1.48 -36.47
CA ILE A 336 10.14 -2.44 -35.36
C ILE A 336 11.20 -2.00 -34.34
N GLU A 337 12.41 -1.67 -34.79
CA GLU A 337 13.51 -1.28 -33.88
C GLU A 337 13.19 0.01 -33.11
N GLY A 338 12.57 0.99 -33.78
CA GLY A 338 12.16 2.25 -33.17
C GLY A 338 11.07 2.05 -32.12
N ILE A 339 10.05 1.26 -32.45
CA ILE A 339 8.94 0.94 -31.54
C ILE A 339 9.44 0.11 -30.35
N CYS A 340 10.31 -0.89 -30.58
CA CYS A 340 10.91 -1.67 -29.49
C CYS A 340 11.64 -0.75 -28.51
N ARG A 341 12.46 0.17 -29.02
CA ARG A 341 13.18 1.12 -28.16
C ARG A 341 12.24 1.96 -27.32
N LEU A 342 11.17 2.50 -27.91
CA LEU A 342 10.20 3.31 -27.18
C LEU A 342 9.43 2.50 -26.12
N VAL A 343 9.11 1.23 -26.42
CA VAL A 343 8.50 0.30 -25.47
C VAL A 343 9.48 0.00 -24.32
N GLU A 344 10.76 -0.23 -24.62
CA GLU A 344 11.82 -0.42 -23.61
C GLU A 344 11.97 0.83 -22.73
N GLU A 345 12.10 2.02 -23.32
CA GLU A 345 12.17 3.29 -22.60
C GLU A 345 10.96 3.49 -21.68
N ARG A 346 9.76 3.12 -22.13
CA ARG A 346 8.56 3.20 -21.29
C ARG A 346 8.63 2.24 -20.10
N ILE A 347 9.10 1.01 -20.30
CA ILE A 347 9.27 0.03 -19.21
C ILE A 347 10.40 0.45 -18.26
N GLU A 348 11.50 0.98 -18.79
CA GLU A 348 12.64 1.46 -17.99
C GLU A 348 12.28 2.70 -17.17
N SER A 349 11.39 3.56 -17.66
CA SER A 349 10.90 4.72 -16.88
C SER A 349 10.21 4.31 -15.57
N VAL A 350 9.70 3.08 -15.52
CA VAL A 350 9.07 2.47 -14.34
C VAL A 350 10.07 1.65 -13.51
N ARG A 351 11.11 1.12 -14.14
CA ARG A 351 12.13 0.30 -13.46
C ARG A 351 13.28 1.18 -12.99
N ILE A 352 13.41 1.32 -11.67
CA ILE A 352 14.46 2.14 -11.09
C ILE A 352 15.75 1.37 -10.83
N LYS A 353 16.86 2.04 -11.13
CA LYS A 353 18.20 1.77 -10.60
C LYS A 353 18.82 3.09 -10.15
N ALA A 354 18.35 3.69 -9.05
CA ALA A 354 18.57 5.12 -8.83
C ALA A 354 19.38 5.53 -7.59
N GLU A 355 19.80 4.65 -6.69
CA GLU A 355 20.53 5.11 -5.49
C GLU A 355 21.69 4.20 -5.07
N ARG A 356 22.75 4.80 -4.50
CA ARG A 356 23.89 4.05 -3.94
C ARG A 356 23.48 3.20 -2.74
N SER A 357 22.53 3.68 -1.94
CA SER A 357 21.92 2.97 -0.81
C SER A 357 20.41 3.14 -0.88
N GLY A 358 19.64 2.09 -0.63
CA GLY A 358 18.17 2.11 -0.75
C GLY A 358 17.58 0.71 -0.87
N LEU A 359 16.26 0.61 -0.71
CA LEU A 359 15.54 -0.66 -0.74
C LEU A 359 15.60 -1.33 -2.12
N ILE A 360 15.49 -2.66 -2.10
CA ILE A 360 15.24 -3.44 -3.32
C ILE A 360 13.79 -3.89 -3.27
N ILE A 361 13.01 -3.48 -4.27
CA ILE A 361 11.60 -3.83 -4.40
C ILE A 361 11.37 -4.72 -5.62
N LYS A 362 10.59 -5.78 -5.42
CA LYS A 362 10.22 -6.74 -6.46
C LYS A 362 8.70 -6.88 -6.46
N ALA A 363 8.07 -6.77 -7.63
CA ALA A 363 6.63 -6.90 -7.81
C ALA A 363 6.30 -7.83 -8.99
N ASP A 364 5.07 -8.31 -9.07
CA ASP A 364 4.63 -9.23 -10.13
C ASP A 364 4.26 -8.53 -11.43
N THR A 365 3.83 -7.26 -11.36
CA THR A 365 3.37 -6.46 -12.50
C THR A 365 3.88 -5.02 -12.42
N LEU A 366 3.88 -4.30 -13.55
CA LEU A 366 4.41 -2.93 -13.60
C LEU A 366 3.60 -1.96 -12.73
N GLY A 367 2.27 -2.00 -12.80
CA GLY A 367 1.43 -1.09 -12.00
C GLY A 367 1.60 -1.28 -10.50
N SER A 368 1.77 -2.53 -10.04
CA SER A 368 2.07 -2.81 -8.63
C SER A 368 3.44 -2.32 -8.20
N LEU A 369 4.42 -2.34 -9.11
CA LEU A 369 5.74 -1.80 -8.86
C LEU A 369 5.68 -0.27 -8.69
N GLU A 370 4.99 0.42 -9.59
CA GLU A 370 4.76 1.88 -9.53
C GLU A 370 4.04 2.28 -8.23
N ALA A 371 2.97 1.57 -7.87
CA ALA A 371 2.21 1.88 -6.66
C ALA A 371 3.05 1.71 -5.38
N LEU A 372 3.79 0.60 -5.26
CA LEU A 372 4.68 0.39 -4.12
C LEU A 372 5.79 1.44 -4.07
N GLU A 373 6.36 1.79 -5.22
CA GLU A 373 7.38 2.82 -5.33
C GLU A 373 6.88 4.19 -4.88
N ASN A 374 5.74 4.64 -5.40
CA ASN A 374 5.15 5.93 -5.07
C ASN A 374 4.88 6.04 -3.57
N GLN A 375 4.34 5.00 -2.94
CA GLN A 375 4.08 4.98 -1.51
C GLN A 375 5.37 5.03 -0.67
N LEU A 376 6.41 4.31 -1.06
CA LEU A 376 7.70 4.36 -0.37
C LEU A 376 8.34 5.74 -0.51
N ARG A 377 8.30 6.35 -1.70
CA ARG A 377 8.81 7.71 -1.93
C ARG A 377 8.03 8.78 -1.17
N ALA A 378 6.71 8.65 -1.07
CA ALA A 378 5.86 9.55 -0.28
C ALA A 378 6.21 9.52 1.22
N ASN A 379 6.82 8.43 1.69
CA ASN A 379 7.34 8.27 3.06
C ASN A 379 8.86 8.48 3.14
N ASP A 380 9.47 9.16 2.16
CA ASP A 380 10.91 9.47 2.10
C ASP A 380 11.82 8.22 2.20
N VAL A 381 11.33 7.05 1.76
CA VAL A 381 12.10 5.80 1.76
C VAL A 381 12.88 5.68 0.45
N PRO A 382 14.23 5.63 0.51
CA PRO A 382 15.07 5.54 -0.69
C PRO A 382 14.96 4.17 -1.35
N ILE A 383 14.93 4.16 -2.69
CA ILE A 383 14.80 2.94 -3.50
C ILE A 383 16.03 2.80 -4.38
N ARG A 384 16.80 1.74 -4.14
CA ARG A 384 17.95 1.40 -4.95
C ARG A 384 17.53 0.76 -6.26
N LYS A 385 16.63 -0.23 -6.18
CA LYS A 385 16.23 -1.06 -7.31
C LYS A 385 14.75 -1.40 -7.24
N ALA A 386 14.03 -1.16 -8.34
CA ALA A 386 12.65 -1.58 -8.52
C ALA A 386 12.53 -2.41 -9.79
N ASP A 387 12.05 -3.65 -9.67
CA ASP A 387 12.04 -4.55 -10.83
C ASP A 387 10.93 -5.62 -10.77
N VAL A 388 10.43 -6.04 -11.92
CA VAL A 388 9.36 -7.04 -12.01
C VAL A 388 9.91 -8.48 -11.93
N GLY A 389 9.15 -9.38 -11.32
CA GLY A 389 9.45 -10.81 -11.27
C GLY A 389 9.99 -11.31 -9.93
N ALA A 390 10.27 -12.62 -9.88
CA ALA A 390 10.71 -13.31 -8.67
C ALA A 390 12.00 -12.72 -8.08
N VAL A 391 12.13 -12.80 -6.75
CA VAL A 391 13.37 -12.41 -6.05
C VAL A 391 14.48 -13.40 -6.40
N SER A 392 15.55 -12.87 -6.98
CA SER A 392 16.71 -13.61 -7.47
C SER A 392 17.88 -13.59 -6.49
N ARG A 393 18.89 -14.43 -6.75
CA ARG A 393 20.14 -14.42 -5.98
C ARG A 393 20.86 -13.07 -6.09
N GLN A 394 20.79 -12.43 -7.27
CA GLN A 394 21.42 -11.15 -7.50
C GLN A 394 20.80 -10.05 -6.64
N ASP A 395 19.47 -10.06 -6.47
CA ASP A 395 18.77 -9.12 -5.59
C ASP A 395 19.26 -9.22 -4.14
N VAL A 396 19.50 -10.43 -3.64
CA VAL A 396 20.07 -10.66 -2.30
C VAL A 396 21.50 -10.14 -2.18
N VAL A 397 22.33 -10.33 -3.21
CA VAL A 397 23.71 -9.82 -3.21
C VAL A 397 23.71 -8.29 -3.19
N GLU A 398 22.82 -7.66 -3.95
CA GLU A 398 22.67 -6.22 -3.97
C GLU A 398 22.15 -5.68 -2.62
N ALA A 399 21.15 -6.33 -2.01
CA ALA A 399 20.64 -5.95 -0.68
C ALA A 399 21.71 -6.09 0.41
N ASN A 400 22.57 -7.11 0.31
CA ASN A 400 23.71 -7.26 1.21
C ASN A 400 24.70 -6.10 1.09
N ALA A 401 25.02 -5.67 -0.13
CA ALA A 401 25.88 -4.51 -0.33
C ALA A 401 25.28 -3.25 0.30
N VAL A 402 23.95 -3.06 0.20
CA VAL A 402 23.26 -1.96 0.90
C VAL A 402 23.35 -2.12 2.42
N SER A 403 23.17 -3.33 2.95
CA SER A 403 23.20 -3.60 4.40
C SER A 403 24.55 -3.30 5.06
N GLU A 404 25.65 -3.37 4.29
CA GLU A 404 26.99 -3.03 4.76
C GLU A 404 27.16 -1.51 4.97
N ASP A 405 26.47 -0.70 4.16
CA ASP A 405 26.47 0.77 4.26
C ASP A 405 25.40 1.27 5.24
N ASP A 406 24.15 0.81 5.08
CA ASP A 406 23.01 1.12 5.93
C ASP A 406 22.18 -0.15 6.23
N PRO A 407 22.32 -0.72 7.45
CA PRO A 407 21.56 -1.90 7.85
C PRO A 407 20.05 -1.75 7.79
N LEU A 408 19.52 -0.52 7.89
CA LEU A 408 18.08 -0.24 7.85
C LEU A 408 17.51 -0.26 6.42
N LEU A 409 18.36 -0.22 5.40
CA LEU A 409 17.95 -0.27 3.99
C LEU A 409 18.33 -1.60 3.32
N GLY A 410 19.08 -2.45 4.01
CA GLY A 410 19.52 -3.77 3.57
C GLY A 410 18.44 -4.86 3.56
N VAL A 411 17.26 -4.56 3.01
CA VAL A 411 16.09 -5.46 2.99
C VAL A 411 15.46 -5.50 1.60
N ILE A 412 14.82 -6.63 1.28
CA ILE A 412 14.07 -6.81 0.03
C ILE A 412 12.57 -6.81 0.34
N LEU A 413 11.81 -5.98 -0.36
CA LEU A 413 10.34 -6.00 -0.34
C LEU A 413 9.85 -6.80 -1.58
N ALA A 414 9.12 -7.88 -1.33
CA ALA A 414 8.66 -8.83 -2.33
C ALA A 414 7.12 -8.84 -2.37
N PHE A 415 6.56 -8.05 -3.28
CA PHE A 415 5.13 -7.87 -3.44
C PHE A 415 4.54 -8.87 -4.45
N ASN A 416 3.71 -9.80 -3.96
CA ASN A 416 3.06 -10.86 -4.74
C ASN A 416 4.01 -11.68 -5.64
N VAL A 417 5.29 -11.80 -5.27
CA VAL A 417 6.28 -12.55 -6.05
C VAL A 417 6.90 -13.67 -5.25
N LYS A 418 7.29 -14.73 -5.96
CA LYS A 418 8.01 -15.85 -5.35
C LYS A 418 9.47 -15.46 -5.10
N VAL A 419 10.04 -16.00 -4.03
CA VAL A 419 11.49 -15.97 -3.79
C VAL A 419 12.12 -17.26 -4.30
N LEU A 420 13.09 -17.16 -5.22
CA LEU A 420 13.73 -18.32 -5.82
C LEU A 420 14.52 -19.14 -4.79
N PRO A 421 14.63 -20.48 -4.93
CA PRO A 421 15.34 -21.33 -3.95
C PRO A 421 16.79 -20.90 -3.68
N HIS A 422 17.51 -20.46 -4.71
CA HIS A 422 18.87 -19.95 -4.57
C HIS A 422 18.93 -18.60 -3.82
N ALA A 423 17.93 -17.74 -4.01
CA ALA A 423 17.81 -16.49 -3.27
C ALA A 423 17.55 -16.75 -1.78
N LYS A 424 16.62 -17.67 -1.44
CA LYS A 424 16.35 -18.07 -0.05
C LYS A 424 17.61 -18.59 0.67
N LYS A 425 18.44 -19.38 -0.02
CA LYS A 425 19.70 -19.90 0.54
C LYS A 425 20.74 -18.79 0.76
N GLU A 426 20.91 -17.90 -0.22
CA GLU A 426 21.84 -16.78 -0.12
C GLU A 426 21.41 -15.81 1.00
N ALA A 427 20.12 -15.52 1.13
CA ALA A 427 19.57 -14.60 2.13
C ALA A 427 19.85 -15.10 3.55
N LYS A 428 19.64 -16.41 3.81
CA LYS A 428 20.01 -17.05 5.08
C LYS A 428 21.51 -17.03 5.35
N THR A 429 22.33 -17.16 4.32
CA THR A 429 23.80 -17.17 4.47
C THR A 429 24.33 -15.78 4.85
N ARG A 430 23.69 -14.72 4.34
CA ARG A 430 24.11 -13.33 4.50
C ARG A 430 23.31 -12.55 5.55
N ASP A 431 22.37 -13.18 6.25
CA ASP A 431 21.46 -12.52 7.21
C ASP A 431 20.62 -11.39 6.59
N ILE A 432 20.22 -11.54 5.31
CA ILE A 432 19.37 -10.56 4.60
C ILE A 432 17.90 -10.93 4.78
N THR A 433 17.11 -9.96 5.23
CA THR A 433 15.66 -10.11 5.39
C THR A 433 14.96 -9.92 4.05
N ILE A 434 13.97 -10.77 3.77
CA ILE A 434 13.05 -10.62 2.64
C ILE A 434 11.66 -10.55 3.25
N LEU A 435 10.96 -9.44 3.01
CA LEU A 435 9.59 -9.22 3.47
C LEU A 435 8.65 -9.52 2.31
N GLU A 436 7.71 -10.45 2.50
CA GLU A 436 6.79 -10.92 1.48
C GLU A 436 5.36 -10.59 1.90
N ASP A 437 4.57 -9.94 1.02
CA ASP A 437 3.12 -9.77 1.21
C ASP A 437 2.42 -9.65 -0.15
N GLN A 438 1.10 -9.79 -0.16
CA GLN A 438 0.24 -9.61 -1.34
C GLN A 438 -0.47 -8.25 -1.34
N VAL A 439 -0.25 -7.44 -0.29
CA VAL A 439 -0.95 -6.18 -0.04
C VAL A 439 0.05 -5.08 0.28
N ILE A 440 -0.01 -3.98 -0.46
CA ILE A 440 1.05 -2.96 -0.45
C ILE A 440 1.19 -2.32 0.93
N TYR A 441 0.08 -1.88 1.53
CA TYR A 441 0.14 -1.22 2.85
C TYR A 441 0.60 -2.17 3.96
N ARG A 442 0.20 -3.45 3.93
CA ARG A 442 0.69 -4.45 4.89
C ARG A 442 2.18 -4.70 4.73
N LEU A 443 2.67 -4.75 3.49
CA LEU A 443 4.10 -4.89 3.22
C LEU A 443 4.89 -3.70 3.81
N ILE A 444 4.34 -2.49 3.70
CA ILE A 444 4.92 -1.28 4.28
C ILE A 444 4.87 -1.33 5.82
N GLU A 445 3.75 -1.70 6.43
CA GLU A 445 3.63 -1.87 7.89
C GLU A 445 4.64 -2.90 8.42
N VAL A 446 4.78 -4.04 7.73
CA VAL A 446 5.76 -5.09 8.07
C VAL A 446 7.19 -4.55 7.93
N TYR A 447 7.45 -3.71 6.93
CA TYR A 447 8.73 -3.03 6.78
C TYR A 447 9.01 -2.04 7.92
N GLU A 448 8.04 -1.20 8.28
CA GLU A 448 8.17 -0.25 9.40
C GLU A 448 8.43 -0.98 10.73
N GLU A 449 7.72 -2.07 10.99
CA GLU A 449 7.94 -2.91 12.17
C GLU A 449 9.34 -3.53 12.16
N TRP A 450 9.80 -4.00 11.00
CA TRP A 450 11.15 -4.53 10.83
C TRP A 450 12.22 -3.44 11.09
N VAL A 451 12.05 -2.23 10.55
CA VAL A 451 12.96 -1.10 10.79
C VAL A 451 13.04 -0.78 12.28
N LYS A 452 11.91 -0.78 13.00
CA LYS A 452 11.88 -0.55 14.45
C LYS A 452 12.69 -1.62 15.19
N LYS A 453 12.46 -2.90 14.90
CA LYS A 453 13.19 -4.01 15.52
C LYS A 453 14.68 -3.98 15.19
N GLU A 454 15.04 -3.61 13.96
CA GLU A 454 16.45 -3.54 13.56
C GLU A 454 17.18 -2.37 14.24
N LYS A 455 16.51 -1.22 14.41
CA LYS A 455 17.02 -0.11 15.25
C LYS A 455 17.29 -0.56 16.69
N GLU A 456 16.37 -1.31 17.29
CA GLU A 456 16.55 -1.87 18.64
C GLU A 456 17.71 -2.88 18.69
N ARG A 457 17.84 -3.77 17.69
CA ARG A 457 18.96 -4.72 17.58
C ARG A 457 20.31 -4.01 17.48
N MET A 458 20.40 -2.96 16.65
CA MET A 458 21.60 -2.15 16.50
C MET A 458 21.96 -1.42 17.80
N ARG A 459 20.98 -0.82 18.48
CA ARG A 459 21.15 -0.19 19.79
C ARG A 459 21.70 -1.20 20.80
N ALA A 460 21.07 -2.37 20.92
CA ALA A 460 21.50 -3.42 21.83
C ALA A 460 22.92 -3.91 21.53
N LYS A 461 23.32 -4.05 20.25
CA LYS A 461 24.69 -4.40 19.85
C LYS A 461 25.71 -3.34 20.27
N LYS A 462 25.42 -2.05 20.07
CA LYS A 462 26.32 -0.94 20.44
C LYS A 462 26.49 -0.81 21.95
N LEU A 463 25.41 -1.03 22.71
CA LEU A 463 25.43 -0.99 24.16
C LEU A 463 26.00 -2.26 24.81
N LYS A 464 26.17 -3.34 24.03
CA LYS A 464 26.68 -4.62 24.55
C LYS A 464 28.12 -4.47 25.05
N GLY A 465 28.32 -4.82 26.32
CA GLY A 465 29.64 -4.76 26.96
C GLY A 465 29.98 -3.40 27.58
N LEU A 466 29.10 -2.40 27.49
CA LEU A 466 29.23 -1.15 28.22
C LEU A 466 28.61 -1.29 29.62
N ILE A 467 29.28 -0.69 30.61
CA ILE A 467 28.70 -0.48 31.95
C ILE A 467 27.76 0.72 31.82
N ARG A 468 26.46 0.50 32.07
CA ARG A 468 25.41 1.50 31.87
C ARG A 468 25.08 2.25 33.17
N PRO A 469 24.51 3.46 33.10
CA PRO A 469 24.09 4.21 34.28
C PRO A 469 23.08 3.42 35.11
N GLY A 470 23.27 3.43 36.42
CA GLY A 470 22.37 2.79 37.38
C GLY A 470 22.49 3.44 38.76
N LYS A 471 21.37 3.55 39.47
CA LYS A 471 21.24 4.19 40.77
C LYS A 471 20.32 3.35 41.65
N ILE A 472 20.77 3.03 42.86
CA ILE A 472 20.05 2.17 43.80
C ILE A 472 19.99 2.78 45.18
N SER A 473 18.98 2.41 45.96
CA SER A 473 18.90 2.67 47.39
C SER A 473 18.82 1.36 48.17
N ILE A 474 19.68 1.19 49.18
CA ILE A 474 19.64 0.02 50.06
C ILE A 474 18.43 0.12 50.99
N LYS A 475 17.55 -0.88 51.01
CA LYS A 475 16.34 -0.86 51.84
C LYS A 475 16.65 -1.07 53.31
N GLN A 476 15.97 -0.32 54.18
CA GLN A 476 16.08 -0.48 55.64
C GLN A 476 15.45 -1.78 56.11
N GLY A 477 16.18 -2.54 56.94
CA GLY A 477 15.76 -3.84 57.46
C GLY A 477 15.92 -5.02 56.50
N TYR A 478 16.42 -4.81 55.27
CA TYR A 478 16.57 -5.85 54.24
C TYR A 478 18.03 -6.27 54.02
N VAL A 479 18.77 -6.45 55.12
CA VAL A 479 20.14 -6.99 55.08
C VAL A 479 20.10 -8.48 55.36
N PHE A 480 20.24 -9.28 54.30
CA PHE A 480 20.21 -10.74 54.38
C PHE A 480 21.59 -11.33 54.73
N ARG A 481 22.66 -10.67 54.27
CA ARG A 481 24.04 -11.07 54.57
C ARG A 481 24.95 -9.85 54.63
N ARG A 482 25.80 -9.77 55.65
CA ARG A 482 26.63 -8.57 55.90
C ARG A 482 27.90 -8.50 55.05
N ASN A 483 28.52 -9.61 54.66
CA ASN A 483 29.72 -9.64 53.82
C ASN A 483 29.99 -11.01 53.16
N ASN A 484 30.91 -11.02 52.20
CA ASN A 484 31.45 -12.17 51.48
C ASN A 484 30.43 -13.13 50.82
N PRO A 485 29.57 -12.69 49.89
CA PRO A 485 29.27 -11.30 49.49
C PRO A 485 28.20 -10.67 50.40
N ALA A 486 28.10 -9.34 50.43
CA ALA A 486 26.97 -8.67 51.06
C ALA A 486 25.69 -8.97 50.26
N ILE A 487 24.57 -9.26 50.92
CA ILE A 487 23.28 -9.49 50.26
C ILE A 487 22.27 -8.53 50.88
N VAL A 488 21.78 -7.60 50.08
CA VAL A 488 20.88 -6.52 50.52
C VAL A 488 19.71 -6.39 49.54
N GLY A 489 18.52 -6.09 50.06
CA GLY A 489 17.40 -5.65 49.25
C GLY A 489 17.59 -4.19 48.84
N VAL A 490 17.34 -3.87 47.57
CA VAL A 490 17.50 -2.52 47.03
C VAL A 490 16.28 -2.11 46.21
N ASP A 491 16.03 -0.80 46.16
CA ASP A 491 15.13 -0.18 45.19
C ASP A 491 15.98 0.39 44.06
N VAL A 492 15.66 0.04 42.80
CA VAL A 492 16.32 0.64 41.63
C VAL A 492 15.70 2.00 41.37
N LEU A 493 16.44 3.06 41.66
CA LEU A 493 15.97 4.45 41.57
C LEU A 493 16.11 5.05 40.18
N GLY A 494 16.91 4.44 39.30
CA GLY A 494 17.10 4.87 37.93
C GLY A 494 18.17 4.07 37.21
N GLY A 495 18.06 3.99 35.89
CA GLY A 495 18.95 3.24 35.04
C GLY A 495 18.79 1.73 35.14
N ILE A 496 19.88 1.02 34.82
CA ILE A 496 19.90 -0.44 34.74
C ILE A 496 21.05 -1.04 35.53
N LEU A 497 20.82 -2.22 36.11
CA LEU A 497 21.80 -3.01 36.84
C LEU A 497 22.04 -4.33 36.12
N ARG A 498 23.30 -4.76 36.09
CA ARG A 498 23.68 -6.10 35.60
C ARG A 498 24.76 -6.72 36.48
N PRO A 499 24.80 -8.07 36.58
CA PRO A 499 25.96 -8.76 37.14
C PRO A 499 27.27 -8.29 36.47
N GLY A 500 28.29 -8.07 37.28
CA GLY A 500 29.59 -7.53 36.89
C GLY A 500 29.70 -6.00 36.95
N PHE A 501 28.61 -5.26 37.15
CA PHE A 501 28.69 -3.80 37.26
C PHE A 501 29.32 -3.38 38.60
N PRO A 502 30.36 -2.52 38.60
CA PRO A 502 30.92 -1.94 39.80
C PRO A 502 29.99 -0.87 40.37
N LEU A 503 30.09 -0.63 41.67
CA LEU A 503 29.30 0.33 42.42
C LEU A 503 30.21 1.34 43.13
N MET A 504 29.75 2.59 43.20
CA MET A 504 30.33 3.67 43.97
C MET A 504 29.30 4.31 44.89
N ASN A 505 29.76 4.99 45.93
CA ASN A 505 28.89 5.81 46.78
C ASN A 505 28.71 7.24 46.20
N LYS A 506 27.92 8.05 46.89
CA LYS A 506 27.66 9.46 46.53
C LYS A 506 28.90 10.38 46.51
N ASP A 507 30.01 9.95 47.10
CA ASP A 507 31.28 10.69 47.11
C ASP A 507 32.21 10.23 45.97
N GLY A 508 31.72 9.35 45.09
CA GLY A 508 32.47 8.82 43.94
C GLY A 508 33.45 7.69 44.28
N LYS A 509 33.44 7.20 45.53
CA LYS A 509 34.34 6.16 46.02
C LYS A 509 33.82 4.77 45.66
N GLU A 510 34.70 3.93 45.13
CA GLU A 510 34.40 2.53 44.80
C GLU A 510 34.00 1.71 46.05
N ILE A 511 32.94 0.93 45.90
CA ILE A 511 32.31 0.12 46.96
C ILE A 511 32.49 -1.38 46.72
N GLY A 512 32.27 -1.83 45.50
CA GLY A 512 32.28 -3.26 45.16
C GLY A 512 31.63 -3.55 43.82
N THR A 513 31.35 -4.82 43.54
CA THR A 513 30.79 -5.26 42.26
C THR A 513 29.55 -6.10 42.47
N ILE A 514 28.52 -5.90 41.64
CA ILE A 514 27.32 -6.75 41.64
C ILE A 514 27.71 -8.13 41.15
N ARG A 515 27.57 -9.14 41.98
CA ARG A 515 27.82 -10.54 41.62
C ARG A 515 26.58 -11.22 41.06
N GLU A 516 25.42 -10.95 41.65
CA GLU A 516 24.15 -11.60 41.31
C GLU A 516 22.98 -10.66 41.65
N ILE A 517 21.93 -10.74 40.86
CA ILE A 517 20.66 -10.04 41.05
C ILE A 517 19.56 -11.10 41.19
N GLN A 518 18.73 -10.99 42.22
CA GLN A 518 17.61 -11.89 42.43
C GLN A 518 16.30 -11.11 42.57
N SER A 519 15.28 -11.55 41.82
CA SER A 519 13.90 -11.08 41.92
C SER A 519 12.99 -12.29 42.18
N GLU A 520 12.09 -12.20 43.16
CA GLU A 520 11.17 -13.29 43.53
C GLU A 520 11.82 -14.68 43.76
N LYS A 521 13.08 -14.71 44.22
CA LYS A 521 13.93 -15.91 44.43
C LYS A 521 14.47 -16.55 43.14
N GLU A 522 14.32 -15.91 41.99
CA GLU A 522 14.96 -16.30 40.74
C GLU A 522 16.10 -15.35 40.39
N THR A 523 17.19 -15.90 39.84
CA THR A 523 18.32 -15.09 39.35
C THR A 523 17.93 -14.41 38.05
N VAL A 524 18.06 -13.09 38.00
CA VAL A 524 17.76 -12.28 36.80
C VAL A 524 19.04 -11.72 36.19
N SER A 525 19.03 -11.51 34.87
CA SER A 525 20.19 -10.98 34.12
C SER A 525 20.35 -9.48 34.24
N GLU A 526 19.27 -8.76 34.55
CA GLU A 526 19.25 -7.31 34.73
C GLU A 526 18.12 -6.89 35.65
N ALA A 527 18.20 -5.66 36.17
CA ALA A 527 17.11 -4.99 36.87
C ALA A 527 17.01 -3.52 36.45
N GLU A 528 15.79 -3.01 36.30
CA GLU A 528 15.48 -1.68 35.77
C GLU A 528 14.80 -0.78 36.81
N ILE A 529 14.67 0.51 36.51
CA ILE A 529 14.03 1.51 37.38
C ILE A 529 12.65 1.05 37.89
N GLY A 530 12.42 1.22 39.19
CA GLY A 530 11.17 0.87 39.87
C GLY A 530 11.11 -0.57 40.36
N GLU A 531 12.05 -1.43 39.98
CA GLU A 531 12.12 -2.79 40.51
C GLU A 531 12.72 -2.84 41.92
N GLU A 532 12.26 -3.81 42.71
CA GLU A 532 12.82 -4.13 44.02
C GLU A 532 13.51 -5.49 43.94
N VAL A 533 14.83 -5.51 44.10
CA VAL A 533 15.64 -6.73 43.91
C VAL A 533 16.61 -6.96 45.05
N ALA A 534 17.02 -8.20 45.26
CA ALA A 534 18.12 -8.54 46.15
C ALA A 534 19.44 -8.53 45.36
N LEU A 535 20.40 -7.71 45.79
CA LEU A 535 21.73 -7.66 45.19
C LEU A 535 22.75 -8.39 46.06
N SER A 536 23.50 -9.27 45.41
CA SER A 536 24.74 -9.82 45.96
C SER A 536 25.91 -8.93 45.55
N ILE A 537 26.53 -8.22 46.50
CA ILE A 537 27.62 -7.28 46.25
C ILE A 537 28.92 -7.82 46.84
N GLU A 538 29.91 -8.04 45.98
CA GLU A 538 31.25 -8.45 46.35
C GLU A 538 32.12 -7.24 46.71
N GLY A 539 32.86 -7.31 47.82
CA GLY A 539 33.72 -6.22 48.32
C GLY A 539 33.27 -5.59 49.65
N PRO A 540 32.05 -5.03 49.77
CA PRO A 540 31.69 -4.24 50.93
C PRO A 540 31.22 -5.10 52.12
N THR A 541 31.29 -4.51 53.32
CA THR A 541 30.60 -5.00 54.52
C THR A 541 29.52 -4.02 54.94
N VAL A 542 28.30 -4.51 55.13
CA VAL A 542 27.15 -3.72 55.58
C VAL A 542 27.35 -3.27 57.04
N GLY A 543 27.23 -1.97 57.28
CA GLY A 543 27.54 -1.30 58.54
C GLY A 543 28.98 -0.77 58.64
N ARG A 544 29.78 -0.89 57.57
CA ARG A 544 31.15 -0.33 57.51
C ARG A 544 31.39 0.46 56.22
N GLN A 545 31.25 -0.18 55.06
CA GLN A 545 31.42 0.49 53.77
C GLN A 545 30.10 0.95 53.17
N ILE A 546 29.01 0.23 53.44
CA ILE A 546 27.65 0.55 52.98
C ILE A 546 26.69 0.45 54.16
N ASN A 547 25.66 1.28 54.19
CA ASN A 547 24.64 1.29 55.23
C ASN A 547 23.23 1.17 54.65
N GLU A 548 22.28 0.75 55.49
CA GLU A 548 20.87 0.77 55.13
C GLU A 548 20.39 2.21 54.86
N GLY A 549 19.58 2.41 53.82
CA GLY A 549 19.13 3.71 53.34
C GLY A 549 20.15 4.48 52.50
N GLU A 550 21.35 3.91 52.27
CA GLU A 550 22.38 4.55 51.46
C GLU A 550 22.09 4.40 49.95
N VAL A 551 22.35 5.47 49.21
CA VAL A 551 22.26 5.49 47.75
C VAL A 551 23.62 5.17 47.15
N LEU A 552 23.63 4.20 46.23
CA LEU A 552 24.80 3.83 45.44
C LEU A 552 24.53 4.05 43.96
N TYR A 553 25.62 4.25 43.21
CA TYR A 553 25.62 4.46 41.77
C TYR A 553 26.47 3.39 41.10
N VAL A 554 26.17 3.05 39.86
CA VAL A 554 27.08 2.24 39.03
C VAL A 554 28.33 3.07 38.72
N ASP A 555 29.50 2.50 38.99
CA ASP A 555 30.79 3.17 38.79
C ASP A 555 31.26 3.01 37.34
N ILE A 556 31.06 4.05 36.52
CA ILE A 556 31.40 4.01 35.10
C ILE A 556 32.78 4.61 34.89
N SER A 557 33.63 3.95 34.10
CA SER A 557 34.94 4.49 33.75
C SER A 557 34.83 5.73 32.85
N ASP A 558 35.83 6.59 32.89
CA ASP A 558 35.87 7.82 32.08
C ASP A 558 35.78 7.52 30.56
N GLU A 559 36.45 6.46 30.09
CA GLU A 559 36.36 6.04 28.69
C GLU A 559 34.93 5.60 28.30
N GLN A 560 34.23 4.90 29.20
CA GLN A 560 32.86 4.45 28.94
C GLN A 560 31.84 5.58 29.07
N ILE A 561 32.03 6.53 30.00
CA ILE A 561 31.12 7.68 30.13
C ILE A 561 31.18 8.58 28.89
N ILE A 562 32.36 8.78 28.30
CA ILE A 562 32.52 9.54 27.05
C ILE A 562 31.80 8.82 25.89
N LYS A 563 31.93 7.49 25.80
CA LYS A 563 31.21 6.68 24.79
C LYS A 563 29.69 6.78 24.97
N LEU A 564 29.19 6.68 26.20
CA LEU A 564 27.76 6.77 26.52
C LEU A 564 27.20 8.17 26.23
N LYS A 565 27.94 9.24 26.54
CA LYS A 565 27.58 10.62 26.16
C LYS A 565 27.36 10.76 24.66
N GLY A 566 28.25 10.16 23.85
CA GLY A 566 28.11 10.11 22.40
C GLY A 566 26.95 9.26 21.88
N MET A 567 26.28 8.49 22.76
CA MET A 567 25.16 7.59 22.46
C MET A 567 23.94 7.92 23.34
N SER A 568 23.79 9.15 23.80
CA SER A 568 22.72 9.55 24.75
C SER A 568 21.33 9.33 24.15
N ASP A 569 21.18 9.40 22.84
CA ASP A 569 19.96 9.09 22.08
C ASP A 569 19.56 7.60 22.11
N MET A 570 20.45 6.73 22.57
CA MET A 570 20.24 5.29 22.73
C MET A 570 19.94 4.87 24.17
N LEU A 571 20.00 5.80 25.13
CA LEU A 571 19.72 5.57 26.55
C LEU A 571 18.28 6.02 26.88
N SER A 572 17.70 5.41 27.92
CA SER A 572 16.44 5.89 28.49
C SER A 572 16.61 7.26 29.16
N GLU A 573 15.52 8.03 29.32
CA GLU A 573 15.58 9.36 29.95
C GLU A 573 16.13 9.31 31.38
N ASP A 574 15.81 8.26 32.14
CA ASP A 574 16.32 8.06 33.49
C ASP A 574 17.80 7.63 33.50
N GLU A 575 18.26 6.83 32.55
CA GLU A 575 19.69 6.54 32.38
C GLU A 575 20.48 7.82 32.10
N VAL A 576 19.99 8.70 31.22
CA VAL A 576 20.64 9.98 30.92
C VAL A 576 20.73 10.84 32.18
N ARG A 577 19.64 10.94 32.96
CA ARG A 577 19.65 11.67 34.24
C ARG A 577 20.65 11.08 35.23
N VAL A 578 20.68 9.75 35.40
CA VAL A 578 21.61 9.08 36.31
C VAL A 578 23.06 9.26 35.82
N MET A 579 23.29 9.25 34.50
CA MET A 579 24.60 9.53 33.91
C MET A 579 25.09 10.93 34.27
N GLU A 580 24.25 11.95 34.19
CA GLU A 580 24.58 13.32 34.59
C GLU A 580 24.90 13.42 36.08
N GLU A 581 24.15 12.72 36.95
CA GLU A 581 24.47 12.63 38.37
C GLU A 581 25.85 11.99 38.61
N ILE A 582 26.14 10.86 37.95
CA ILE A 582 27.44 10.16 38.03
C ILE A 582 28.58 11.10 37.62
N ILE A 583 28.41 11.84 36.52
CA ILE A 583 29.40 12.81 36.05
C ILE A 583 29.62 13.91 37.09
N SER A 584 28.55 14.49 37.62
CA SER A 584 28.66 15.53 38.65
C SER A 584 29.44 15.03 39.88
N ILE A 585 29.13 13.82 40.36
CA ILE A 585 29.80 13.20 41.52
C ILE A 585 31.30 12.98 41.23
N LYS A 586 31.65 12.42 40.08
CA LYS A 586 33.05 12.14 39.73
C LYS A 586 33.85 13.41 39.47
N GLN A 587 33.23 14.47 38.93
CA GLN A 587 33.88 15.75 38.66
C GLN A 587 34.32 16.52 39.90
N GLU A 588 33.70 16.28 41.06
CA GLU A 588 34.16 16.85 42.33
C GLU A 588 35.60 16.44 42.68
N ASN A 589 35.99 15.21 42.30
CA ASN A 589 37.32 14.65 42.57
C ASN A 589 38.24 14.66 41.34
N ASN A 590 37.67 14.63 40.13
CA ASN A 590 38.40 14.67 38.86
C ASN A 590 37.70 15.60 37.85
N PRO A 591 38.07 16.89 37.79
CA PRO A 591 37.38 17.89 36.97
C PRO A 591 37.34 17.59 35.46
N THR A 592 38.21 16.71 34.95
CA THR A 592 38.23 16.32 33.53
C THR A 592 37.37 15.09 33.23
N TYR A 593 36.75 14.46 34.23
CA TYR A 593 35.92 13.27 34.03
C TYR A 593 34.72 13.59 33.13
N GLY A 594 34.53 12.78 32.09
CA GLY A 594 33.49 12.92 31.09
C GLY A 594 33.61 14.17 30.21
N VAL A 595 34.77 14.82 30.19
CA VAL A 595 35.09 15.93 29.27
C VAL A 595 35.87 15.36 28.09
N LEU A 596 35.44 15.70 26.86
CA LEU A 596 36.07 15.28 25.60
C LEU A 596 37.40 15.99 25.34
#